data_AF-A0A8T6N773-F1
#
_entry.id   AF-A0A8T6N773-F1
#
_cell.length_a   1.000
_cell.length_b   1.000
_cell.length_c   1.000
_cell.angle_alpha   90.00
_cell.angle_beta   90.00
_cell.angle_gamma   90.00
#
_symmetry.space_group_name_H-M   'P 1'
#
loop_
_entity.id
_entity.type
_entity.pdbx_description
1 polymer ?
#
loop_
_entity_poly.entity_id
_entity_poly.type
_entity_poly.pdbx_seq_one_letter_code
_entity_poly.pdbx_strand_id
1 'polypeptide(L)'
;MKNYHIYLFTQDACNPCVLLKKHIDSLPDGQRQELDVVPMKVASGQRTALAEELDIKLTPTLVVCHEDLLCDGEIDGDEFLSQLEVPVERIVGAINIIASLQDTLAAYTYALDPD
;
A
#
# COMPACT_ATOMS: atom_id res chain seq x y z
N MET A 1 -13.00 -12.40 -3.30
CA MET A 1 -12.26 -11.41 -4.11
C MET A 1 -10.96 -11.12 -3.38
N LYS A 2 -9.86 -10.85 -4.09
CA LYS A 2 -8.63 -10.35 -3.47
C LYS A 2 -8.92 -8.95 -2.93
N ASN A 3 -9.11 -8.81 -1.62
CA ASN A 3 -9.30 -7.51 -0.96
C ASN A 3 -7.95 -7.07 -0.39
N TYR A 4 -7.07 -6.58 -1.26
CA TYR A 4 -5.75 -6.11 -0.83
C TYR A 4 -5.54 -4.67 -1.29
N HIS A 5 -5.02 -3.85 -0.40
CA HIS A 5 -4.53 -2.51 -0.69
C HIS A 5 -3.01 -2.49 -0.67
N ILE A 6 -2.39 -1.88 -1.68
CA ILE A 6 -0.93 -1.76 -1.78
C ILE A 6 -0.55 -0.30 -1.54
N TYR A 7 -0.05 -0.04 -0.34
CA TYR A 7 0.46 1.27 0.05
C TYR A 7 1.95 1.42 -0.26
N LEU A 8 2.31 2.56 -0.82
CA LEU A 8 3.68 2.90 -1.15
C LEU A 8 4.05 4.20 -0.43
N PHE A 9 4.67 4.05 0.74
CA PHE A 9 5.07 5.17 1.60
C PHE A 9 6.30 5.87 1.03
N THR A 10 6.14 7.15 0.72
CA THR A 10 7.23 8.01 0.21
C THR A 10 7.38 9.28 1.04
N GLN A 11 8.45 10.03 0.80
CA GLN A 11 8.64 11.37 1.36
C GLN A 11 9.32 12.27 0.33
N ASP A 12 9.16 13.58 0.50
CA ASP A 12 9.91 14.56 -0.28
C ASP A 12 11.39 14.57 0.12
N ALA A 13 12.24 15.07 -0.78
CA ALA A 13 13.70 15.07 -0.62
C ALA A 13 14.33 13.68 -0.38
N CYS A 14 13.67 12.61 -0.81
CA CYS A 14 14.16 11.24 -0.75
C CYS A 14 14.55 10.75 -2.15
N ASN A 15 15.86 10.73 -2.45
CA ASN A 15 16.39 10.22 -3.72
C ASN A 15 15.87 8.83 -4.13
N PRO A 16 15.83 7.80 -3.23
CA PRO A 16 15.28 6.50 -3.62
C PRO A 16 13.77 6.57 -3.90
N CYS A 17 13.04 7.47 -3.24
CA CYS A 17 11.61 7.68 -3.49
C CYS A 17 11.38 8.30 -4.88
N VAL A 18 12.23 9.23 -5.32
CA VAL A 18 12.16 9.80 -6.68
C VAL A 18 12.41 8.73 -7.74
N LEU A 19 13.37 7.84 -7.52
CA LEU A 19 13.65 6.73 -8.43
C LEU A 19 12.44 5.79 -8.54
N LEU A 20 11.83 5.46 -7.40
CA LEU A 20 10.64 4.61 -7.36
C LEU A 20 9.44 5.26 -8.06
N LYS A 21 9.19 6.56 -7.82
CA LYS A 21 8.11 7.31 -8.50
C LYS A 21 8.28 7.28 -10.03
N LYS A 22 9.49 7.51 -10.53
CA LYS A 22 9.78 7.40 -11.98
C LYS A 22 9.49 6.02 -12.54
N HIS A 23 9.76 4.97 -11.78
CA HIS A 23 9.41 3.60 -12.20
C HIS A 23 7.90 3.41 -12.23
N ILE A 24 7.18 3.84 -11.20
CA ILE A 24 5.71 3.78 -11.15
C ILE A 24 5.08 4.55 -12.31
N ASP A 25 5.59 5.74 -12.63
CA ASP A 25 5.10 6.56 -13.75
C ASP A 25 5.22 5.83 -15.11
N SER A 26 6.19 4.90 -15.23
CA SER A 26 6.40 4.09 -16.43
C SER A 26 5.49 2.84 -16.52
N LEU A 27 4.76 2.51 -15.46
CA LEU A 27 3.84 1.37 -15.44
C LEU A 27 2.55 1.68 -16.22
N PRO A 28 1.87 0.64 -16.75
CA PRO A 28 0.54 0.79 -17.33
C PRO A 28 -0.47 1.39 -16.34
N ASP A 29 -1.43 2.15 -16.85
CA ASP A 29 -2.45 2.83 -16.04
C ASP A 29 -3.21 1.89 -15.10
N GLY A 30 -3.51 0.67 -15.56
CA GLY A 30 -4.17 -0.35 -14.74
C GLY A 30 -3.33 -0.77 -13.53
N GLN A 31 -2.02 -0.92 -13.69
CA GLN A 31 -1.11 -1.28 -12.59
C GLN A 31 -0.87 -0.11 -11.63
N ARG A 32 -0.79 1.12 -12.15
CA ARG A 32 -0.59 2.30 -11.30
C ARG A 32 -1.79 2.58 -10.40
N GLN A 33 -3.01 2.28 -10.87
CA GLN A 33 -4.23 2.48 -10.11
C GLN A 33 -4.32 1.56 -8.88
N GLU A 34 -3.63 0.43 -8.88
CA GLU A 34 -3.57 -0.47 -7.73
C GLU A 34 -2.55 -0.02 -6.66
N LEU A 35 -1.77 1.04 -6.92
CA LEU A 35 -0.70 1.51 -6.03
C LEU A 35 -1.07 2.84 -5.38
N ASP A 36 -1.33 2.81 -4.08
CA ASP A 36 -1.61 4.02 -3.29
C ASP A 36 -0.31 4.66 -2.80
N VAL A 37 0.15 5.68 -3.52
CA VAL A 37 1.36 6.44 -3.16
C VAL A 37 1.03 7.47 -2.09
N VAL A 38 1.40 7.18 -0.84
CA VAL A 38 1.06 8.00 0.33
C VAL A 38 2.31 8.61 0.98
N PRO A 39 2.21 9.79 1.60
CA PRO A 39 3.32 10.36 2.35
C PRO A 39 3.50 9.65 3.71
N MET A 40 4.75 9.32 4.07
CA MET A 40 5.08 8.82 5.41
C MET A 40 4.92 9.92 6.46
N LYS A 41 5.20 11.17 6.10
CA LYS A 41 5.19 12.31 7.03
C LYS A 41 4.33 13.45 6.49
N VAL A 42 3.63 14.13 7.39
CA VAL A 42 2.95 15.40 7.10
C VAL A 42 3.96 16.54 6.99
N ALA A 43 3.53 17.71 6.51
CA ALA A 43 4.39 18.88 6.33
C ALA A 43 5.10 19.35 7.61
N SER A 44 4.54 19.06 8.80
CA SER A 44 5.18 19.35 10.10
C SER A 44 6.33 18.39 10.45
N GLY A 45 6.57 17.35 9.64
CA GLY A 45 7.60 16.33 9.86
C GLY A 45 7.16 15.16 10.74
N GLN A 46 5.96 15.21 11.30
CA GLN A 46 5.33 14.09 12.04
C GLN A 46 4.89 12.98 11.08
N ARG A 47 4.85 11.74 11.55
CA ARG A 47 4.32 10.62 10.75
C ARG A 47 2.81 10.79 10.53
N THR A 48 2.31 10.34 9.38
CA THR A 48 0.87 10.25 9.12
C THR A 48 0.24 9.17 9.99
N ALA A 49 -1.05 9.29 10.30
CA ALA A 49 -1.76 8.29 11.11
C ALA A 49 -1.59 6.87 10.55
N LEU A 50 -1.74 6.70 9.23
CA LEU A 50 -1.52 5.43 8.55
C LEU A 50 -0.07 4.92 8.67
N ALA A 51 0.93 5.81 8.56
CA ALA A 51 2.32 5.42 8.77
C ALA A 51 2.62 5.05 10.22
N GLU A 52 1.88 5.59 11.20
CA GLU A 52 2.01 5.19 12.60
C GLU A 52 1.32 3.87 12.88
N GLU A 53 0.11 3.69 12.37
CA GLU A 53 -0.68 2.47 12.50
C GLU A 53 0.06 1.25 11.92
N LEU A 54 0.64 1.40 10.73
CA LEU A 54 1.43 0.36 10.09
C LEU A 54 2.89 0.33 10.56
N ASP A 55 3.28 1.09 11.58
CA ASP A 55 4.65 1.19 12.11
C ASP A 55 5.73 1.37 11.01
N ILE A 56 5.50 2.32 10.11
CA ILE A 56 6.43 2.68 9.04
C ILE A 56 7.54 3.58 9.60
N LYS A 57 8.79 3.15 9.40
CA LYS A 57 10.00 3.82 9.92
C LYS A 57 10.94 4.33 8.83
N LEU A 58 10.82 3.79 7.62
CA LEU A 58 11.73 4.06 6.51
C LEU A 58 10.95 4.34 5.23
N THR A 59 11.58 5.05 4.30
CA THR A 59 11.03 5.31 2.96
C THR A 59 12.10 5.06 1.88
N PRO A 60 11.71 4.57 0.70
CA PRO A 60 10.36 4.11 0.39
C PRO A 60 10.08 2.74 1.03
N THR A 61 8.84 2.52 1.44
CA THR A 61 8.37 1.22 1.96
C THR A 61 7.04 0.88 1.27
N LEU A 62 6.95 -0.32 0.70
CA LEU A 62 5.71 -0.90 0.21
C LEU A 62 5.11 -1.77 1.31
N VAL A 63 3.81 -1.64 1.54
CA VAL A 63 3.03 -2.52 2.42
C VAL A 63 1.81 -3.00 1.68
N VAL A 64 1.57 -4.31 1.72
CA VAL A 64 0.32 -4.90 1.28
C VAL A 64 -0.53 -5.14 2.51
N CYS A 65 -1.73 -4.58 2.52
CA CYS A 65 -2.73 -4.79 3.56
C CYS A 65 -3.87 -5.64 3.02
N HIS A 66 -4.29 -6.66 3.76
CA HIS A 66 -5.56 -7.34 3.52
C HIS A 66 -6.68 -6.55 4.19
N GLU A 67 -7.74 -6.24 3.45
CA GLU A 67 -8.95 -5.62 4.00
C GLU A 67 -9.92 -6.73 4.41
N ASP A 68 -10.03 -6.93 5.73
CA ASP A 68 -11.03 -7.79 6.32
C ASP A 68 -12.24 -6.97 6.78
N LEU A 69 -13.43 -7.43 6.39
CA LEU A 69 -14.70 -6.94 6.92
C LEU A 69 -15.02 -7.77 8.16
N LEU A 70 -14.80 -7.20 9.34
CA LEU A 70 -15.23 -7.79 10.59
C LEU A 70 -16.64 -7.28 10.89
N CYS A 71 -17.62 -8.18 10.80
CA CYS A 71 -18.94 -7.98 11.39
C CYS A 71 -18.84 -8.34 12.88
N ASP A 72 -18.77 -7.34 13.75
CA ASP A 72 -18.90 -7.55 15.20
C ASP A 72 -20.36 -7.27 15.58
N GLY A 73 -21.21 -8.31 15.57
CA GLY A 73 -22.62 -8.20 15.96
C GLY A 73 -23.47 -9.44 15.66
N GLU A 74 -24.39 -9.77 16.56
CA GLU A 74 -25.50 -10.70 16.27
C GLU A 74 -26.48 -10.01 15.30
N ILE A 75 -27.14 -10.80 14.46
CA ILE A 75 -28.12 -10.38 13.44
C ILE A 75 -29.38 -9.83 14.13
N ASP A 76 -29.30 -8.66 14.75
CA ASP A 76 -30.45 -7.89 15.25
C ASP A 76 -30.04 -6.42 15.50
N GLY A 77 -30.04 -5.62 14.42
CA GLY A 77 -30.41 -4.21 14.50
C GLY A 77 -29.32 -3.18 14.27
N ASP A 78 -28.07 -3.39 14.71
CA ASP A 78 -26.99 -2.40 14.60
C ASP A 78 -25.63 -3.08 14.34
N GLU A 79 -25.38 -3.48 13.10
CA GLU A 79 -24.06 -3.98 12.67
C GLU A 79 -23.06 -2.82 12.58
N PHE A 80 -22.06 -2.80 13.47
CA PHE A 80 -20.87 -1.96 13.28
C PHE A 80 -19.89 -2.71 12.39
N LEU A 81 -19.90 -2.39 11.10
CA LEU A 81 -18.90 -2.88 10.15
C LEU A 81 -17.58 -2.14 10.42
N SER A 82 -16.60 -2.84 11.03
CA SER A 82 -15.23 -2.33 11.13
C SER A 82 -14.40 -2.91 9.98
N GLN A 83 -13.87 -2.02 9.13
CA GLN A 83 -12.82 -2.38 8.18
C GLN A 83 -11.50 -2.49 8.95
N LEU A 84 -10.88 -3.67 8.89
CA LEU A 84 -9.57 -3.92 9.48
C LEU A 84 -8.56 -4.15 8.37
N GLU A 85 -7.55 -3.29 8.31
CA GLU A 85 -6.40 -3.46 7.42
C GLU A 85 -5.28 -4.21 8.13
N VAL A 86 -4.99 -5.42 7.69
CA VAL A 86 -3.92 -6.25 8.27
C VAL A 86 -2.73 -6.30 7.31
N PRO A 87 -1.54 -5.82 7.70
CA PRO A 87 -0.36 -5.88 6.83
C PRO A 87 0.09 -7.33 6.66
N VAL A 88 0.07 -7.81 5.41
CA VAL A 88 0.49 -9.18 5.05
C VAL A 88 1.90 -9.23 4.47
N GLU A 89 2.35 -8.15 3.83
CA GLU A 89 3.67 -8.08 3.23
C GLU A 89 4.29 -6.68 3.36
N ARG A 90 5.61 -6.62 3.50
CA ARG A 90 6.38 -5.37 3.62
C ARG A 90 7.69 -5.46 2.88
N ILE A 91 7.95 -4.48 2.02
CA ILE A 91 9.20 -4.38 1.25
C ILE A 91 9.80 -3.00 1.46
N VAL A 92 11.04 -2.94 1.95
CA VAL A 92 11.75 -1.68 2.21
C VAL A 92 12.81 -1.42 1.14
N GLY A 93 12.84 -0.19 0.66
CA GLY A 93 13.87 0.32 -0.27
C GLY A 93 13.45 0.24 -1.74
N ALA A 94 13.80 1.27 -2.50
CA ALA A 94 13.33 1.44 -3.88
C ALA A 94 13.73 0.27 -4.80
N ILE A 95 14.98 -0.20 -4.71
CA ILE A 95 15.49 -1.27 -5.57
C ILE A 95 14.74 -2.57 -5.32
N ASN A 96 14.50 -2.91 -4.05
CA ASN A 96 13.77 -4.12 -3.67
C ASN A 96 12.32 -4.04 -4.13
N ILE A 97 11.68 -2.88 -3.90
CA ILE A 97 10.30 -2.66 -4.34
C ILE A 97 10.20 -2.84 -5.85
N ILE A 98 11.07 -2.20 -6.64
CA ILE A 98 11.06 -2.31 -8.11
C ILE A 98 11.27 -3.74 -8.58
N ALA A 99 12.19 -4.48 -7.94
CA ALA A 99 12.48 -5.86 -8.30
C ALA A 99 11.30 -6.79 -8.04
N SER A 100 10.52 -6.55 -6.99
CA SER A 100 9.39 -7.41 -6.57
C SER A 100 8.01 -6.89 -7.03
N LEU A 101 7.92 -5.67 -7.57
CA LEU A 101 6.64 -4.99 -7.81
C LEU A 101 5.69 -5.78 -8.72
N GLN A 102 6.22 -6.36 -9.80
CA GLN A 102 5.42 -7.15 -10.74
C GLN A 102 4.88 -8.43 -10.09
N ASP A 103 5.70 -9.11 -9.29
CA ASP A 103 5.28 -10.31 -8.55
C ASP A 103 4.24 -9.96 -7.49
N THR A 104 4.42 -8.84 -6.77
CA THR A 104 3.45 -8.33 -5.79
C THR A 104 2.12 -7.99 -6.46
N LEU A 105 2.13 -7.26 -7.58
CA LEU A 105 0.92 -6.94 -8.34
C LEU A 105 0.23 -8.23 -8.81
N ALA A 106 0.97 -9.25 -9.26
CA ALA A 106 0.38 -10.50 -9.74
C ALA A 106 -0.25 -11.31 -8.59
N ALA A 107 0.41 -11.30 -7.44
CA ALA A 107 -0.02 -12.01 -6.25
C ALA A 107 -1.30 -11.39 -5.66
N TYR A 108 -1.38 -10.06 -5.57
CA TYR A 108 -2.43 -9.39 -4.79
C TYR A 108 -3.47 -8.61 -5.60
N THR A 109 -3.21 -8.33 -6.88
CA THR A 109 -4.13 -7.58 -7.75
C THR A 109 -4.60 -8.44 -8.94
N TYR A 110 -5.43 -7.85 -9.79
CA TYR A 110 -5.81 -8.38 -11.10
C TYR A 110 -5.26 -7.53 -12.26
N ALA A 111 -4.42 -6.53 -11.98
CA ALA A 111 -3.92 -5.58 -12.98
C ALA A 111 -2.88 -6.17 -13.95
N LEU A 112 -2.57 -7.47 -13.83
CA LEU A 112 -1.67 -8.20 -14.70
C LEU A 112 -2.36 -9.25 -15.57
N ASP A 113 -3.70 -9.31 -15.56
CA ASP A 113 -4.41 -10.25 -16.45
C ASP A 113 -4.30 -9.79 -17.92
N PRO A 114 -3.76 -10.64 -18.82
CA PRO A 114 -3.73 -10.40 -20.25
C PRO A 114 -5.05 -10.85 -20.88
N ASP A 115 -5.74 -9.93 -21.56
CA ASP A 115 -6.58 -10.31 -22.70
C ASP A 115 -5.70 -10.30 -23.96
#